data_AF-A0AA37X1A6-F1
#
_entry.id   AF-A0AA37X1A6-F1
#
_cell.length_a   1.000
_cell.length_b   1.000
_cell.length_c   1.000
_cell.angle_alpha   90.00
_cell.angle_beta   90.00
_cell.angle_gamma   90.00
#
_symmetry.space_group_name_H-M   'P 1'
#
loop_
_entity.id
_entity.type
_entity.pdbx_description
1 polymer ?
#
loop_
_entity_poly.entity_id
_entity_poly.type
_entity_poly.pdbx_seq_one_letter_code
_entity_poly.pdbx_strand_id
1 'polypeptide(L)'
;MKSLSLDFHFHSPIQKVWFALTDSATLSKWMFFKENDFQPVVGHKFTLRMESAAGWNGVVEGEVLIVEEPYRLSYTWTSLGEENTVTWTLREDGDGGTHVHLEQTGISSEQAFHGATYGWQGMAQQLERVLSEV
;
A
#
# COMPACT_ATOMS: atom_id res chain seq x y z
N MET A 1 -4.95 19.46 -5.45
CA MET A 1 -4.44 18.22 -4.83
C MET A 1 -3.50 17.56 -5.83
N LYS A 2 -2.37 17.02 -5.35
CA LYS A 2 -1.40 16.31 -6.19
C LYS A 2 -1.76 14.81 -6.26
N SER A 3 -1.23 14.14 -7.28
CA SER A 3 -1.32 12.69 -7.44
C SER A 3 0.09 12.13 -7.61
N LEU A 4 0.39 11.05 -6.87
CA LEU A 4 1.60 10.26 -7.00
C LEU A 4 1.27 9.02 -7.85
N SER A 5 2.17 8.68 -8.77
CA SER A 5 2.07 7.51 -9.64
C SER A 5 3.42 6.80 -9.61
N LEU A 6 3.43 5.52 -9.25
CA LEU A 6 4.62 4.67 -9.17
C LEU A 6 4.34 3.31 -9.81
N ASP A 7 5.31 2.80 -10.54
CA ASP A 7 5.25 1.48 -11.17
C ASP A 7 6.34 0.57 -10.59
N PHE A 8 5.96 -0.66 -10.28
CA PHE A 8 6.84 -1.69 -9.73
C PHE A 8 6.70 -2.98 -10.53
N HIS A 9 7.81 -3.70 -10.70
CA HIS A 9 7.81 -5.02 -11.32
C HIS A 9 8.34 -6.03 -10.30
N PHE A 10 7.56 -7.08 -10.04
CA PHE A 10 7.95 -8.16 -9.15
C PHE A 10 8.09 -9.47 -9.93
N HIS A 11 9.18 -10.18 -9.71
CA HIS A 11 9.40 -11.54 -10.25
C HIS A 11 8.62 -12.58 -9.43
N SER A 12 7.32 -12.37 -9.28
CA SER A 12 6.41 -13.24 -8.52
C SER A 12 5.03 -13.27 -9.19
N PRO A 13 4.30 -14.41 -9.12
CA PRO A 13 2.98 -14.52 -9.70
C PRO A 13 1.97 -13.54 -9.09
N ILE A 14 0.98 -13.09 -9.87
CA ILE A 14 0.01 -12.08 -9.45
C ILE A 14 -0.74 -12.45 -8.17
N GLN A 15 -1.05 -13.74 -7.99
CA GLN A 15 -1.72 -14.25 -6.79
C GLN A 15 -0.87 -14.07 -5.53
N LYS A 16 0.45 -14.24 -5.64
CA LYS A 16 1.38 -14.07 -4.53
C LYS A 16 1.53 -12.59 -4.17
N VAL A 17 1.58 -11.72 -5.18
CA VAL A 17 1.62 -10.27 -4.98
C VAL A 17 0.30 -9.77 -4.38
N TRP A 18 -0.84 -10.25 -4.89
CA TRP A 18 -2.16 -9.93 -4.35
C TRP A 18 -2.29 -10.32 -2.87
N PHE A 19 -1.88 -11.55 -2.53
CA PHE A 19 -1.86 -12.01 -1.15
C PHE A 19 -1.00 -11.09 -0.28
N ALA A 20 0.18 -10.66 -0.76
CA ALA A 20 1.05 -9.77 0.01
C ALA A 20 0.48 -8.36 0.22
N LEU A 21 -0.43 -7.90 -0.64
CA LEU A 21 -1.13 -6.62 -0.52
C LEU A 21 -2.41 -6.70 0.32
N THR A 22 -2.95 -7.89 0.58
CA THR A 22 -4.27 -8.06 1.20
C THR A 22 -4.25 -8.83 2.52
N ASP A 23 -3.24 -9.67 2.74
CA ASP A 23 -3.06 -10.42 3.97
C ASP A 23 -2.40 -9.57 5.05
N SER A 24 -3.08 -9.41 6.19
CA SER A 24 -2.64 -8.58 7.31
C SER A 24 -1.30 -9.01 7.91
N ALA A 25 -1.03 -10.32 7.94
CA ALA A 25 0.23 -10.86 8.44
C ALA A 25 1.39 -10.51 7.49
N THR A 26 1.14 -10.51 6.18
CA THR A 26 2.14 -10.15 5.17
C THR A 26 2.33 -8.64 5.07
N LEU A 27 1.25 -7.85 5.12
CA LEU A 27 1.30 -6.37 5.21
C LEU A 27 2.22 -5.90 6.33
N SER A 28 2.13 -6.53 7.51
CA SER A 28 2.99 -6.20 8.66
C SER A 28 4.48 -6.36 8.36
N LYS A 29 4.87 -7.31 7.49
CA LYS A 29 6.27 -7.62 7.20
C LYS A 29 6.94 -6.54 6.36
N TRP A 30 6.23 -5.96 5.38
CA TRP A 30 6.84 -5.01 4.45
C TRP A 30 6.48 -3.54 4.74
N MET A 31 5.36 -3.27 5.42
CA MET A 31 4.96 -1.92 5.83
C MET A 31 5.39 -1.57 7.26
N PHE A 32 6.07 -2.47 7.98
CA PHE A 32 6.53 -2.26 9.36
C PHE A 32 5.40 -1.91 10.35
N PHE A 33 4.21 -2.47 10.16
CA PHE A 33 3.11 -2.29 11.10
C PHE A 33 3.38 -3.05 12.40
N LYS A 34 3.19 -2.37 13.54
CA LYS A 34 3.10 -3.03 14.85
C LYS A 34 1.74 -3.66 15.06
N GLU A 35 0.69 -2.99 14.57
CA GLU A 35 -0.70 -3.44 14.65
C GLU A 35 -1.39 -3.08 13.34
N ASN A 36 -2.13 -4.01 12.76
CA ASN A 36 -3.07 -3.77 11.68
C ASN A 36 -4.23 -4.76 11.76
N ASP A 37 -5.43 -4.30 11.46
CA ASP A 37 -6.67 -5.09 11.38
C ASP A 37 -7.24 -5.07 9.95
N PHE A 38 -6.36 -4.89 8.96
CA PHE A 38 -6.74 -4.80 7.56
C PHE A 38 -7.46 -6.08 7.10
N GLN A 39 -8.56 -5.90 6.38
CA GLN A 39 -9.29 -6.98 5.71
C GLN A 39 -9.68 -6.48 4.31
N PRO A 40 -9.50 -7.28 3.26
CA PRO A 40 -9.89 -6.91 1.90
C PRO A 40 -11.42 -7.03 1.71
N VAL A 41 -12.19 -6.24 2.47
CA VAL A 41 -13.64 -6.19 2.44
C VAL A 41 -14.08 -4.75 2.25
N VAL A 42 -14.80 -4.45 1.17
CA VAL A 42 -15.29 -3.10 0.89
C VAL A 42 -16.12 -2.55 2.06
N GLY A 43 -15.83 -1.32 2.47
CA GLY A 43 -16.42 -0.66 3.64
C GLY A 43 -15.78 -1.01 4.98
N HIS A 44 -14.82 -1.95 5.01
CA HIS A 44 -14.08 -2.25 6.23
C HIS A 44 -13.16 -1.08 6.59
N LYS A 45 -13.29 -0.61 7.83
CA LYS A 45 -12.43 0.42 8.39
C LYS A 45 -11.30 -0.25 9.15
N PHE A 46 -10.09 0.20 8.90
CA PHE A 46 -8.88 -0.34 9.51
C PHE A 46 -8.04 0.77 10.12
N THR A 47 -7.19 0.40 11.07
CA THR A 47 -6.17 1.27 11.65
C THR A 47 -4.81 0.60 11.55
N LEU A 48 -3.84 1.35 11.01
CA LEU A 48 -2.46 0.93 10.91
C LEU A 48 -1.64 1.71 11.94
N ARG A 49 -0.84 1.00 12.73
CA ARG A 49 0.09 1.61 13.67
C ARG A 49 1.53 1.31 13.26
N MET A 50 2.24 2.34 12.84
CA MET A 50 3.65 2.36 12.48
C MET A 50 4.49 2.95 13.62
N GLU A 51 5.82 2.84 13.51
CA GLU A 51 6.72 3.55 14.42
C GLU A 51 6.58 5.07 14.23
N SER A 52 6.40 5.79 15.34
CA SER A 52 6.28 7.25 15.30
C SER A 52 7.59 7.87 14.82
N ALA A 53 7.50 8.75 13.81
CA ALA A 53 8.61 9.58 13.38
C ALA A 53 8.40 11.03 13.89
N ALA A 54 9.47 11.82 13.99
CA ALA A 54 9.40 13.18 14.54
C ALA A 54 8.27 14.03 13.91
N GLY A 55 7.22 14.32 14.68
CA GLY A 55 6.04 15.08 14.23
C GLY A 55 4.87 14.25 13.71
N TRP A 56 4.98 12.93 13.66
CA TRP A 56 3.93 12.01 13.24
C TRP A 56 3.67 10.92 14.28
N ASN A 57 2.40 10.73 14.65
CA ASN A 57 2.00 9.77 15.69
C ASN A 57 2.05 8.30 15.23
N GLY A 58 2.40 8.05 13.96
CA GLY A 58 2.48 6.70 13.39
C GLY A 58 1.11 6.04 13.20
N VAL A 59 0.01 6.80 13.24
CA VAL A 59 -1.34 6.26 13.06
C VAL A 59 -1.85 6.63 11.68
N VAL A 60 -2.38 5.63 10.98
CA VAL A 60 -3.12 5.79 9.74
C VAL A 60 -4.48 5.12 9.92
N GLU A 61 -5.53 5.83 9.56
CA GLU A 61 -6.88 5.27 9.47
C GLU A 61 -7.25 5.13 8.00
N GLY A 62 -8.00 4.09 7.66
CA GLY A 62 -8.43 3.88 6.29
C GLY A 62 -9.73 3.09 6.19
N GLU A 63 -10.34 3.18 5.03
CA GLU A 63 -11.53 2.42 4.65
C GLU A 63 -11.29 1.78 3.29
N VAL A 64 -11.59 0.49 3.17
CA VAL A 64 -11.44 -0.24 1.91
C VAL A 64 -12.55 0.16 0.94
N LEU A 65 -12.16 0.63 -0.24
CA LEU A 65 -13.07 1.16 -1.26
C LEU A 65 -13.34 0.17 -2.40
N ILE A 66 -12.29 -0.53 -2.87
CA ILE A 66 -12.36 -1.45 -4.00
C ILE A 66 -11.56 -2.70 -3.67
N VAL A 67 -12.14 -3.87 -3.97
CA VAL A 67 -11.48 -5.18 -3.92
C VAL A 67 -11.92 -5.99 -5.14
N GLU A 68 -11.08 -6.02 -6.16
CA GLU A 68 -11.28 -6.81 -7.39
C GLU A 68 -10.12 -7.79 -7.51
N GLU A 69 -10.19 -8.92 -6.82
CA GLU A 69 -9.11 -9.91 -6.80
C GLU A 69 -8.85 -10.53 -8.18
N PRO A 70 -7.57 -10.68 -8.61
CA PRO A 70 -6.32 -10.16 -8.02
C PRO A 70 -5.85 -8.83 -8.65
N TYR A 71 -6.72 -8.08 -9.30
CA TYR A 71 -6.38 -7.01 -10.24
C TYR A 71 -6.37 -5.61 -9.62
N ARG A 72 -7.21 -5.33 -8.62
CA ARG A 72 -7.36 -3.97 -8.11
C ARG A 72 -7.74 -3.91 -6.64
N LEU A 73 -7.03 -3.05 -5.90
CA LEU A 73 -7.29 -2.76 -4.50
C LEU A 73 -7.28 -1.24 -4.30
N SER A 74 -8.25 -0.68 -3.57
CA SER A 74 -8.22 0.73 -3.21
C SER A 74 -8.72 0.95 -1.79
N TYR A 75 -8.12 1.91 -1.10
CA TYR A 75 -8.51 2.32 0.24
C TYR A 75 -8.19 3.80 0.48
N THR A 76 -8.90 4.41 1.43
CA THR A 76 -8.51 5.72 1.97
C THR A 76 -7.29 5.58 2.87
N TRP A 77 -6.51 6.65 2.94
CA TRP A 77 -5.34 6.79 3.79
C TRP A 77 -5.40 8.13 4.48
N THR A 78 -5.75 8.11 5.76
CA THR A 78 -5.92 9.29 6.59
C THR A 78 -4.81 9.35 7.62
N SER A 79 -4.03 10.43 7.59
CA SER A 79 -2.93 10.67 8.52
C SER A 79 -2.89 12.16 8.89
N LEU A 80 -2.74 12.45 10.19
CA LEU A 80 -2.72 13.83 10.72
C LEU A 80 -3.91 14.71 10.27
N GLY A 81 -5.08 14.10 10.06
CA GLY A 81 -6.29 14.79 9.60
C GLY A 81 -6.36 15.05 8.09
N GLU A 82 -5.38 14.56 7.32
CA GLU A 82 -5.38 14.63 5.86
C GLU A 82 -5.76 13.27 5.28
N GLU A 83 -6.86 13.24 4.52
CA GLU A 83 -7.34 12.05 3.81
C GLU A 83 -6.91 12.11 2.34
N ASN A 84 -6.45 10.97 1.83
CA ASN A 84 -6.15 10.74 0.42
C ASN A 84 -6.50 9.30 0.05
N THR A 85 -6.44 8.94 -1.23
CA THR A 85 -6.84 7.61 -1.73
C THR A 85 -5.67 6.91 -2.38
N VAL A 86 -5.41 5.68 -1.96
CA VAL A 86 -4.41 4.79 -2.56
C VAL A 86 -5.12 3.76 -3.42
N THR A 87 -4.60 3.52 -4.62
CA THR A 87 -5.11 2.52 -5.57
C THR A 87 -3.94 1.70 -6.10
N TRP A 88 -4.08 0.39 -6.01
CA TRP A 88 -3.18 -0.59 -6.58
C TRP A 88 -3.86 -1.24 -7.78
N THR A 89 -3.15 -1.32 -8.90
CA THR A 89 -3.58 -2.05 -10.09
C THR A 89 -2.50 -3.06 -10.46
N LEU A 90 -2.88 -4.34 -10.55
CA LEU A 90 -1.98 -5.45 -10.83
C LEU A 90 -2.28 -6.01 -12.22
N ARG A 91 -1.23 -6.37 -12.95
CA ARG A 91 -1.32 -7.13 -14.19
C ARG A 91 -0.22 -8.18 -14.23
N GLU A 92 -0.51 -9.32 -14.83
CA GLU A 92 0.51 -10.32 -15.13
C GLU A 92 1.44 -9.78 -16.23
N ASP A 93 2.74 -9.90 -16.01
CA ASP A 93 3.74 -9.67 -17.06
C ASP A 93 3.96 -10.98 -17.84
N GLY A 94 4.34 -10.86 -19.11
CA GLY A 94 4.44 -12.01 -20.03
C GLY A 94 5.53 -13.03 -19.68
N ASP A 95 6.39 -12.73 -18.71
CA ASP A 95 7.44 -13.61 -18.17
C ASP A 95 7.01 -14.36 -16.89
N GLY A 96 5.76 -14.22 -16.47
CA GLY A 96 5.23 -14.80 -15.23
C GLY A 96 5.45 -13.92 -13.99
N GLY A 97 6.00 -12.71 -14.16
CA GLY A 97 6.05 -11.66 -13.14
C GLY A 97 4.73 -10.91 -13.02
N THR A 98 4.73 -9.89 -12.17
CA THR A 98 3.59 -9.01 -11.94
C THR A 98 4.03 -7.56 -12.00
N HIS A 99 3.35 -6.78 -12.82
CA HIS A 99 3.47 -5.33 -12.80
C HIS A 99 2.39 -4.75 -11.88
N VAL A 100 2.83 -3.88 -10.97
CA VAL A 100 2.00 -3.22 -9.97
C VAL A 100 2.11 -1.72 -10.17
N HIS A 101 0.98 -1.10 -10.45
CA HIS A 101 0.83 0.34 -10.50
C HIS A 101 0.20 0.84 -9.20
N LEU A 102 0.88 1.75 -8.52
CA LEU A 102 0.36 2.48 -7.37
C LEU A 102 0.02 3.91 -7.79
N GLU A 103 -1.21 4.31 -7.51
CA GLU A 103 -1.66 5.69 -7.59
C GLU A 103 -2.12 6.16 -6.21
N GLN A 104 -1.64 7.33 -5.77
CA GLN A 104 -2.14 8.00 -4.58
C GLN A 104 -2.64 9.40 -4.94
N THR A 105 -3.94 9.63 -4.82
CA THR A 105 -4.61 10.89 -5.20
C THR A 105 -5.12 11.63 -3.98
N GLY A 106 -5.28 12.95 -4.08
CA GLY A 106 -5.78 13.75 -2.95
C GLY A 106 -4.70 14.31 -2.02
N ILE A 107 -3.42 14.20 -2.40
CA ILE A 107 -2.31 14.69 -1.58
C ILE A 107 -2.39 16.22 -1.46
N SER A 108 -2.43 16.71 -0.22
CA SER A 108 -2.72 18.10 0.14
C SER A 108 -1.51 19.04 -0.01
N SER A 109 -0.29 18.54 0.20
CA SER A 109 0.92 19.35 0.29
C SER A 109 2.13 18.71 -0.40
N GLU A 110 3.14 19.52 -0.69
CA GLU A 110 4.40 19.06 -1.28
C GLU A 110 5.23 18.19 -0.31
N GLN A 111 5.18 18.51 0.99
CA GLN A 111 5.82 17.71 2.01
C GLN A 111 5.19 16.31 2.11
N ALA A 112 3.85 16.22 2.11
CA ALA A 112 3.14 14.95 2.09
C ALA A 112 3.44 14.16 0.81
N PHE A 113 3.53 14.83 -0.34
CA PHE A 113 3.91 14.20 -1.61
C PHE A 113 5.31 13.56 -1.53
N HIS A 114 6.33 14.31 -1.08
CA HIS A 114 7.68 13.76 -0.94
C HIS A 114 7.77 12.64 0.10
N GLY A 115 7.05 12.77 1.23
CA GLY A 115 6.96 11.74 2.25
C GLY A 115 6.33 10.44 1.72
N ALA A 116 5.22 10.56 0.98
CA ALA A 116 4.55 9.43 0.34
C ALA A 116 5.47 8.75 -0.69
N THR A 117 6.12 9.53 -1.56
CA THR A 117 7.06 8.99 -2.57
C THR A 117 8.18 8.19 -1.90
N TYR A 118 8.83 8.76 -0.88
CA TYR A 118 9.91 8.08 -0.16
C TYR A 118 9.42 6.83 0.58
N GLY A 119 8.28 6.93 1.26
CA GLY A 119 7.67 5.84 2.00
C GLY A 119 7.33 4.66 1.09
N TRP A 120 6.63 4.90 -0.02
CA TRP A 120 6.25 3.85 -0.97
C TRP A 120 7.43 3.19 -1.64
N GLN A 121 8.47 3.96 -2.02
CA GLN A 121 9.69 3.37 -2.58
C GLN A 121 10.40 2.45 -1.58
N GLY A 122 10.52 2.88 -0.32
CA GLY A 122 11.13 2.04 0.73
C GLY A 122 10.31 0.79 1.03
N MET A 123 8.98 0.92 1.12
CA MET A 123 8.07 -0.20 1.37
C MET A 123 8.04 -1.19 0.20
N ALA A 124 8.09 -0.72 -1.05
CA ALA A 124 8.16 -1.59 -2.23
C ALA A 124 9.44 -2.45 -2.25
N GLN A 125 10.58 -1.90 -1.82
CA GLN A 125 11.81 -2.68 -1.67
C GLN A 125 11.69 -3.79 -0.62
N GLN A 126 10.94 -3.56 0.46
CA GLN A 126 10.68 -4.62 1.45
C GLN A 126 9.68 -5.64 0.92
N LEU A 127 8.66 -5.21 0.18
CA LEU A 127 7.70 -6.10 -0.46
C LEU A 127 8.42 -7.06 -1.42
N GLU A 128 9.36 -6.56 -2.22
CA GLU A 128 10.19 -7.39 -3.09
C GLU A 128 10.95 -8.48 -2.30
N ARG A 129 11.54 -8.12 -1.16
CA ARG A 129 12.23 -9.09 -0.28
C ARG A 129 11.27 -10.14 0.26
N VAL A 130 10.12 -9.73 0.80
CA VAL A 130 9.10 -10.65 1.31
C VAL A 130 8.60 -11.59 0.21
N LEU A 131 8.44 -11.09 -1.01
CA LEU A 131 8.07 -11.91 -2.17
C LEU A 131 9.18 -12.88 -2.58
N SER A 132 10.45 -12.55 -2.38
CA SER A 132 11.58 -13.45 -2.68
C SER A 132 11.79 -14.57 -1.66
N GLU A 133 11.31 -14.41 -0.43
CA GLU A 133 11.56 -15.33 0.71
C GLU A 133 10.55 -16.50 0.81
N VAL A 134 9.62 -16.63 -0.13
CA VAL A 134 8.50 -17.62 -0.10
C VAL A 134 8.50 -18.54 -1.31
#